data_AF-A0A3C0N1C0-F1
#
_entry.id   AF-A0A3C0N1C0-F1
#
_cell.length_a   1.000
_cell.length_b   1.000
_cell.length_c   1.000
_cell.angle_alpha   90.00
_cell.angle_beta   90.00
_cell.angle_gamma   90.00
#
_symmetry.space_group_name_H-M   'P 1'
#
loop_
_entity.id
_entity.type
_entity.pdbx_description
1 polymer ?
#
loop_
_entity_poly.entity_id
_entity_poly.type
_entity_poly.pdbx_seq_one_letter_code
_entity_poly.pdbx_strand_id
1 'polypeptide(L)' 'DPENVLKRGYAVVRTQNGTIARSAANLIPEQELQIQLGEGKVKVKVTEILD' A
#
# COMPACT_ATOMS: atom_id res chain seq x y z
N ASP A 1 -20.12 2.28 -4.96
CA ASP A 1 -19.23 1.77 -3.91
C ASP A 1 -17.76 1.88 -4.22
N PRO A 2 -16.99 2.63 -3.42
CA PRO A 2 -15.53 2.64 -3.50
C PRO A 2 -14.88 1.27 -3.24
N GLU A 3 -15.58 0.34 -2.56
CA GLU A 3 -15.09 -1.02 -2.31
C GLU A 3 -14.94 -1.86 -3.59
N ASN A 4 -15.71 -1.59 -4.64
CA ASN A 4 -15.61 -2.32 -5.91
C ASN A 4 -14.39 -1.89 -6.76
N VAL A 5 -13.66 -0.84 -6.37
CA VAL A 5 -12.41 -0.45 -7.04
C VAL A 5 -11.32 -1.48 -6.77
N LEU A 6 -11.22 -2.01 -5.53
CA LEU A 6 -10.24 -3.03 -5.17
C LEU A 6 -10.39 -4.33 -5.99
N LYS A 7 -11.62 -4.66 -6.41
CA LYS A 7 -11.92 -5.84 -7.24
C LYS A 7 -11.48 -5.71 -8.70
N ARG A 8 -11.02 -4.54 -9.13
CA ARG A 8 -10.53 -4.28 -10.50
C ARG A 8 -9.00 -4.37 -10.62
N GLY A 9 -8.33 -4.91 -9.59
CA GLY A 9 -6.87 -5.04 -9.55
C GLY A 9 -6.14 -3.87 -8.88
N TYR A 10 -6.87 -2.97 -8.23
CA TYR A 10 -6.27 -1.89 -7.45
C TYR A 10 -5.94 -2.36 -6.02
N ALA A 11 -4.82 -1.88 -5.50
CA ALA A 11 -4.38 -2.13 -4.13
C ALA A 11 -4.38 -0.82 -3.33
N VAL A 12 -4.70 -0.89 -2.04
CA VAL A 12 -4.56 0.24 -1.12
C VAL A 12 -3.37 -0.01 -0.21
N VAL A 13 -2.40 0.88 -0.28
CA VAL A 13 -1.20 0.85 0.56
C VAL A 13 -1.42 1.74 1.78
N ARG A 14 -1.17 1.21 2.97
CA ARG A 14 -1.21 1.94 4.24
C ARG A 14 0.14 1.88 4.93
N THR A 15 0.54 2.98 5.54
CA THR A 15 1.67 3.02 6.47
C THR A 15 1.31 2.31 7.78
N GLN A 16 2.29 2.04 8.65
CA GLN A 16 2.04 1.50 10.00
C GLN A 16 1.02 2.33 10.79
N ASN A 17 0.93 3.63 10.54
CA ASN A 17 -0.01 4.54 11.21
C ASN A 17 -1.42 4.50 10.58
N GLY A 18 -1.68 3.57 9.65
CA GLY A 18 -2.97 3.44 8.96
C GLY A 18 -3.24 4.49 7.88
N THR A 19 -2.28 5.41 7.63
CA THR A 19 -2.41 6.46 6.62
C THR A 19 -2.21 5.90 5.22
N ILE A 20 -3.02 6.30 4.25
CA ILE A 20 -2.88 5.85 2.86
C ILE A 20 -1.64 6.49 2.23
N ALA A 21 -0.71 5.68 1.77
CA ALA A 21 0.43 6.15 1.00
C ALA A 21 -0.04 6.51 -0.42
N ARG A 22 0.02 7.80 -0.76
CA ARG A 22 -0.45 8.34 -2.06
C ARG A 22 0.67 8.63 -3.05
N SER A 23 1.92 8.63 -2.60
CA SER A 23 3.12 8.90 -3.41
C SER A 23 4.30 8.14 -2.86
N ALA A 24 5.14 7.60 -3.76
CA ALA A 24 6.40 6.93 -3.40
C ALA A 24 7.41 7.90 -2.74
N ALA A 25 7.32 9.19 -3.04
CA ALA A 25 8.17 10.23 -2.42
C ALA A 25 7.99 10.35 -0.90
N ASN A 26 6.89 9.83 -0.36
CA ASN A 26 6.60 9.84 1.09
C ASN A 26 6.95 8.51 1.76
N LEU A 27 7.56 7.57 1.03
CA LEU A 27 8.03 6.30 1.55
C LEU A 27 9.53 6.36 1.78
N ILE A 28 10.02 5.50 2.67
CA ILE A 28 11.45 5.32 2.92
C ILE A 28 11.82 3.84 2.78
N PRO A 29 13.05 3.51 2.35
CA PRO A 29 13.55 2.14 2.41
C PRO A 29 13.44 1.56 3.82
N GLU A 30 13.31 0.24 3.91
CA GLU A 30 13.07 -0.53 5.14
C GLU A 30 11.74 -0.25 5.86
N GLN A 31 10.91 0.66 5.35
CA GLN A 31 9.60 0.96 5.93
C GLN A 31 8.64 -0.22 5.78
N GLU A 32 7.97 -0.59 6.87
CA GLU A 32 6.88 -1.54 6.82
C GLU A 32 5.57 -0.88 6.34
N LEU A 33 4.89 -1.56 5.43
CA LEU A 33 3.61 -1.15 4.87
C LEU A 33 2.62 -2.30 4.92
N GLN A 34 1.34 -1.94 4.91
CA GLN A 34 0.24 -2.88 4.75
C GLN A 34 -0.44 -2.66 3.41
N ILE A 35 -0.45 -3.68 2.57
CA ILE A 35 -1.16 -3.66 1.29
C ILE A 35 -2.47 -4.40 1.47
N GLN A 36 -3.57 -3.73 1.13
CA GLN A 36 -4.89 -4.35 1.00
C GLN A 36 -5.19 -4.58 -0.47
N LEU A 37 -5.40 -5.83 -0.83
CA LEU A 37 -5.76 -6.25 -2.18
C LEU A 37 -7.29 -6.40 -2.29
N GLY A 38 -7.78 -6.80 -3.46
CA GLY A 38 -9.20 -7.16 -3.65
C GLY A 38 -9.71 -8.22 -2.67
N GLU A 39 -8.81 -9.10 -2.23
CA GLU A 39 -9.04 -10.06 -1.16
C GLU A 39 -7.79 -10.15 -0.28
N GLY A 40 -7.99 -10.11 1.04
CA GLY A 40 -6.89 -10.24 2.00
C GLY A 40 -6.01 -8.98 2.17
N LYS A 41 -5.03 -9.13 3.06
CA LYS A 41 -4.06 -8.09 3.45
C LYS A 41 -2.70 -8.74 3.61
N VAL A 42 -1.65 -8.05 3.18
CA VAL A 42 -0.26 -8.49 3.34
C VAL A 42 0.57 -7.39 3.99
N LYS A 43 1.52 -7.79 4.84
CA LYS A 43 2.54 -6.89 5.36
C LYS A 43 3.77 -7.02 4.48
N VAL A 44 4.33 -5.88 4.05
CA VAL A 44 5.52 -5.81 3.22
C VAL A 44 6.51 -4.82 3.81
N LYS A 45 7.74 -4.87 3.30
CA LYS A 45 8.78 -3.90 3.60
C LYS A 45 9.28 -3.29 2.30
N VAL A 46 9.47 -1.97 2.27
CA VAL A 46 10.06 -1.27 1.12
C VAL A 46 11.52 -1.68 1.01
N THR A 47 11.91 -2.34 -0.08
CA THR A 47 13.30 -2.69 -0.34
C THR A 47 14.01 -1.62 -1.17
N GLU A 48 13.26 -0.96 -2.06
CA GLU A 48 13.78 0.02 -3.00
C GLU A 48 12.66 0.97 -3.44
N ILE A 49 13.01 2.22 -3.75
CA ILE A 49 12.11 3.21 -4.35
C ILE A 49 12.63 3.48 -5.75
N LEU A 50 11.81 3.20 -6.76
CA LEU A 50 12.12 3.44 -8.16
C LEU A 50 11.56 4.82 -8.55
N ASP A 51 12.38 5.64 -9.20
CA ASP A 51 11.98 6.93 -9.81
C ASP A 51 11.21 6.74 -11.12
#